data_AF-A0ABD0QW61-F1
#
_entry.id   AF-A0ABD0QW61-F1
#
_cell.length_a   1.000
_cell.length_b   1.000
_cell.length_c   1.000
_cell.angle_alpha   90.00
_cell.angle_beta   90.00
_cell.angle_gamma   90.00
#
_symmetry.space_group_name_H-M   'P 1'
#
loop_
_entity.id
_entity.type
_entity.pdbx_description
1 polymer ?
#
loop_
_entity_poly.entity_id
_entity_poly.type
_entity_poly.pdbx_seq_one_letter_code
_entity_poly.pdbx_strand_id
1 'polypeptide(L)' 'MGLAMKPDETDGAIYSLLPDHSVVKQLDKVHLSNGLDWSLDHRTFYFVDSLAYTLEAFDYDIQTGGLCG' A
#
# COMPACT_ATOMS: atom_id res chain seq x y z
N MET A 1 2.44 -0.97 28.35
CA MET A 1 2.45 0.22 27.49
C MET A 1 1.62 -0.15 26.27
N GLY A 2 0.41 0.39 26.11
CA GLY A 2 -0.41 0.15 24.92
C GLY A 2 0.00 1.14 23.83
N LEU A 3 0.07 0.70 22.58
CA LEU A 3 0.13 1.62 21.44
C LEU A 3 -1.15 2.46 21.46
N ALA A 4 -1.02 3.78 21.54
CA ALA A 4 -2.16 4.66 21.32
C ALA A 4 -2.53 4.56 19.83
N MET A 5 -3.56 3.77 19.52
CA MET A 5 -4.11 3.69 18.17
C MET A 5 -4.93 4.95 17.89
N LYS A 6 -4.71 5.55 16.73
CA LYS A 6 -5.41 6.75 16.28
C LYS A 6 -6.11 6.46 14.95
N PRO A 7 -7.30 5.86 14.99
CA PRO A 7 -8.00 5.41 13.78
C PRO A 7 -8.53 6.55 12.90
N ASP A 8 -8.52 7.79 13.38
CA ASP A 8 -8.95 8.95 12.58
C ASP A 8 -7.78 9.62 11.81
N GLU A 9 -6.53 9.23 12.09
CA GLU A 9 -5.34 9.75 11.40
C GLU A 9 -5.04 8.91 10.15
N THR A 10 -4.82 9.57 9.01
CA THR A 10 -4.48 8.96 7.71
C THR A 10 -3.17 9.51 7.18
N ASP A 11 -2.21 9.77 8.06
CA ASP A 11 -0.94 10.43 7.69
C ASP A 11 0.09 9.45 7.07
N GLY A 12 -0.29 8.17 6.93
CA GLY A 12 0.53 7.14 6.30
C GLY A 12 0.45 7.15 4.77
N ALA A 13 1.42 6.48 4.16
CA ALA A 13 1.51 6.29 2.72
C ALA A 13 2.24 4.98 2.39
N ILE A 14 1.97 4.44 1.19
CA ILE A 14 2.71 3.30 0.62
C ILE A 14 3.72 3.83 -0.38
N TYR A 15 4.92 3.25 -0.32
CA TYR A 15 6.03 3.60 -1.19
C TYR A 15 6.62 2.35 -1.85
N SER A 16 7.14 2.53 -3.06
CA SER A 16 7.97 1.54 -3.74
C SER A 16 9.39 2.08 -3.87
N LEU A 17 10.37 1.24 -3.56
CA LEU A 17 11.78 1.48 -3.86
C LEU A 17 12.09 0.83 -5.21
N LEU A 18 12.41 1.64 -6.21
CA LEU A 18 12.75 1.17 -7.55
C LEU A 18 14.22 0.70 -7.64
N PRO A 19 14.60 -0.09 -8.67
CA PRO A 19 15.97 -0.59 -8.82
C PRO A 19 17.06 0.49 -8.92
N ASP A 20 16.70 1.72 -9.31
CA ASP A 20 17.60 2.88 -9.38
C ASP A 20 17.71 3.63 -8.04
N HIS A 21 17.14 3.08 -6.96
CA HIS A 21 17.01 3.67 -5.62
C HIS A 21 16.09 4.89 -5.53
N SER A 22 15.34 5.21 -6.58
CA SER A 22 14.26 6.19 -6.44
C SER A 22 13.12 5.64 -5.59
N VAL A 23 12.48 6.53 -4.83
CA VAL A 23 11.35 6.20 -3.97
C VAL A 23 10.11 6.86 -4.54
N VAL A 24 9.11 6.05 -4.90
CA VAL A 24 7.84 6.51 -5.48
C VAL A 24 6.73 6.32 -4.45
N LYS A 25 5.96 7.36 -4.18
CA LYS A 25 4.73 7.27 -3.38
C LYS A 25 3.63 6.66 -4.25
N GLN A 26 3.08 5.53 -3.84
CA GLN A 26 2.02 4.81 -4.54
C GLN A 26 0.63 5.20 -4.02
N LEU A 27 0.44 5.17 -2.70
CA LEU A 27 -0.82 5.50 -2.04
C LEU A 27 -0.57 6.55 -0.95
N ASP A 28 -1.57 7.39 -0.70
CA ASP A 28 -1.65 8.22 0.50
C ASP A 28 -2.90 7.91 1.30
N LYS A 29 -3.06 8.63 2.41
CA LYS A 29 -4.21 8.50 3.30
C LYS A 29 -4.37 7.10 3.92
N VAL A 30 -3.24 6.49 4.26
CA VAL A 30 -3.21 5.17 4.92
C VAL A 30 -3.20 5.38 6.42
N HIS A 31 -4.04 4.63 7.15
CA HIS A 31 -4.08 4.67 8.61
C HIS A 31 -2.94 3.84 9.20
N LEU A 32 -2.85 2.55 8.83
CA LEU A 32 -1.77 1.67 9.30
C LEU A 32 -1.43 0.60 8.24
N SER A 33 -0.35 0.88 7.49
CA SER A 33 0.22 -0.04 6.50
C SER A 33 0.60 -1.38 7.13
N ASN A 34 0.18 -2.48 6.52
CA ASN A 34 0.45 -3.81 7.05
C ASN A 34 0.72 -4.84 5.94
N GLY A 35 -0.27 -5.66 5.58
CA GLY A 35 -0.11 -6.74 4.61
C GLY A 35 -0.16 -6.24 3.17
N LEU A 36 0.66 -6.86 2.32
CA LEU A 36 0.64 -6.64 0.87
C LEU A 36 1.09 -7.90 0.12
N ASP A 37 0.53 -8.14 -1.05
CA ASP A 37 0.94 -9.22 -1.95
C ASP A 37 0.48 -8.95 -3.39
N TRP A 38 0.87 -9.81 -4.34
CA TRP A 38 0.48 -9.73 -5.74
C TRP A 38 -0.23 -10.99 -6.21
N SER A 39 -1.09 -10.84 -7.20
CA SER A 39 -1.64 -11.99 -7.93
C SER A 39 -0.53 -12.75 -8.68
N LEU A 40 -0.76 -14.04 -8.90
CA LEU A 40 0.20 -14.92 -9.58
C LEU A 40 0.44 -14.56 -11.05
N ASP A 41 -0.47 -13.82 -11.68
CA ASP A 41 -0.33 -13.31 -13.04
C ASP A 41 0.30 -11.91 -13.11
N HIS A 42 0.69 -11.35 -11.96
CA HIS A 42 1.32 -10.03 -11.80
C HIS A 42 0.49 -8.87 -12.33
N ARG A 43 -0.84 -8.95 -12.23
CA ARG A 43 -1.76 -7.89 -12.67
C ARG A 43 -2.50 -7.21 -11.54
N THR A 44 -2.51 -7.79 -10.35
CA THR A 44 -3.22 -7.25 -9.20
C THR A 44 -2.28 -7.13 -8.01
N PHE A 45 -2.30 -5.97 -7.37
CA PHE A 45 -1.66 -5.72 -6.09
C PHE A 45 -2.74 -5.68 -5.00
N TYR A 46 -2.53 -6.42 -3.91
CA TYR A 46 -3.41 -6.46 -2.75
C TYR A 46 -2.77 -5.72 -1.59
N PHE A 47 -3.56 -4.92 -0.87
CA PHE A 47 -3.08 -4.15 0.27
C PHE A 47 -4.08 -4.17 1.43
N VAL A 48 -3.56 -4.26 2.65
CA VAL A 48 -4.33 -4.22 3.90
C VAL A 48 -3.96 -2.98 4.70
N ASP A 49 -4.96 -2.14 4.95
CA ASP A 49 -4.91 -1.11 5.98
C ASP A 49 -5.62 -1.60 7.25
N SER A 50 -4.83 -1.80 8.32
CA SER A 50 -5.31 -2.48 9.53
C SER A 50 -6.35 -1.68 10.30
N LEU A 51 -6.30 -0.35 10.23
CA LEU A 51 -7.23 0.51 10.97
C LEU A 51 -8.43 0.92 10.10
N ALA A 52 -8.31 0.84 8.77
CA ALA A 52 -9.45 0.94 7.87
C ALA A 52 -10.29 -0.35 7.84
N TYR A 53 -9.74 -1.48 8.31
CA TYR A 53 -10.34 -2.81 8.19
C TYR A 53 -10.66 -3.19 6.73
N THR A 54 -9.81 -2.75 5.79
CA THR A 54 -9.97 -3.00 4.35
C THR A 54 -8.90 -3.95 3.80
N LEU A 55 -9.30 -4.71 2.79
CA LEU A 55 -8.42 -5.37 1.83
C LEU A 55 -8.77 -4.77 0.46
N GLU A 56 -7.83 -4.06 -0.14
CA GLU A 56 -8.02 -3.39 -1.42
C GLU A 56 -7.20 -4.09 -2.50
N ALA A 57 -7.71 -4.06 -3.72
CA ALA A 57 -7.06 -4.63 -4.90
C ALA A 57 -6.90 -3.52 -5.95
N PHE A 58 -5.69 -3.40 -6.50
CA PHE A 58 -5.31 -2.41 -7.50
C PHE A 58 -4.81 -3.14 -8.75
N ASP A 59 -5.10 -2.58 -9.92
CA ASP A 59 -4.41 -2.97 -11.13
C ASP A 59 -2.93 -2.60 -10.99
N TYR A 60 -2.05 -3.55 -11.32
CA TYR A 60 -0.60 -3.43 -11.17
C TYR A 60 0.08 -3.53 -12.53
N ASP A 61 0.88 -2.51 -12.86
CA ASP A 61 1.74 -2.53 -14.03
C ASP A 61 3.14 -3.03 -13.65
N ILE A 62 3.46 -4.27 -14.06
CA ILE A 62 4.74 -4.91 -13.79
C ILE A 62 5.95 -4.16 -14.40
N GLN A 63 5.75 -3.37 -15.47
CA GLN A 63 6.85 -2.65 -16.12
C GLN A 63 7.25 -1.39 -15.36
N THR A 64 6.27 -0.71 -14.76
CA THR A 64 6.49 0.58 -14.07
C THR A 64 6.43 0.46 -12.56
N GLY A 65 5.87 -0.61 -12.03
CA GLY A 65 5.52 -0.75 -10.62
C GLY A 65 4.33 0.13 -10.20
N GLY A 66 3.61 0.73 -11.17
CA GLY A 66 2.50 1.63 -10.89
C GLY A 66 1.24 0.90 -10.41
N LEU A 67 0.52 1.55 -9.49
CA LEU A 67 -0.81 1.13 -9.05
C LEU A 67 -1.87 2.02 -9.69
N CYS A 68 -2.94 1.42 -10.21
CA CYS A 68 -4.17 2.14 -10.55
C CYS A 68 -5.39 1.46 -9.93
N GLY A 69 -6.38 2.27 -9.56
CA GLY A 69 -7.62 1.84 -8.91
C GLY A 69 -8.74 2.83 -9.21
#